data_AF-A0A7Y1XU13-F1
#
_entry.id   AF-A0A7Y1XU13-F1
#
_cell.length_a   1.000
_cell.length_b   1.000
_cell.length_c   1.000
_cell.angle_alpha   90.00
_cell.angle_beta   90.00
_cell.angle_gamma   90.00
#
_symmetry.space_group_name_H-M   'P 1'
#
loop_
_entity.id
_entity.type
_entity.pdbx_description
1 polymer ?
#
loop_
_entity_poly.entity_id
_entity_poly.type
_entity_poly.pdbx_seq_one_letter_code
_entity_poly.pdbx_strand_id
1 'polypeptide(L)'
;MTDPIPTKIISNVCVAGKSDRRVGKDFRRLLADGHTLRVHGQGKRDPMGLLSDGYTPKHEIELFGTRFFLCNLRDAHHLKVFPAFVMPKGVPGHGKPQIHGRVFYKDSSLVWRSASHYINTPDEQWIGKGAIRWQNKKGARGWYSVEETTNLPFEMQAALDDASRRSPKSRRDERVLFLFLRNAPSDRVWPYYDFEAPRERAMRIAANRINNNKPIARFEKHDDPRSLKFVPGFEPDFRSPIDESQSRSTMYGGDIRKIRIASRNRKIQYLFVQGPNHVWLISPQSFTTELSSYGLRTIDVVADEDLGIPGYEFFDNRGDGEVDDQIPAGFAGPVCPYDPDRADASPWNHRMPVVQAFRRSKVGRRFQRLR
;
A
#
# COMPACT_ATOMS: atom_id res chain seq x y z
N MET A 1 21.28 6.23 -23.11
CA MET A 1 20.79 6.86 -21.87
C MET A 1 19.35 6.39 -21.67
N THR A 2 18.99 5.88 -20.50
CA THR A 2 17.61 5.42 -20.22
C THR A 2 16.70 6.63 -20.03
N ASP A 3 15.59 6.68 -20.77
CA ASP A 3 14.63 7.78 -20.69
C ASP A 3 13.94 7.86 -19.31
N PRO A 4 13.50 9.06 -18.88
CA PRO A 4 12.70 9.21 -17.67
C PRO A 4 11.42 8.38 -17.72
N ILE A 5 10.98 7.88 -16.57
CA ILE A 5 9.75 7.08 -16.49
C ILE A 5 8.55 7.98 -16.80
N PRO A 6 7.69 7.62 -17.77
CA PRO A 6 6.52 8.42 -18.09
C PRO A 6 5.57 8.56 -16.90
N THR A 7 4.94 9.72 -16.76
CA THR A 7 3.90 9.96 -15.76
C THR A 7 2.50 9.92 -16.35
N LYS A 8 1.51 9.38 -15.63
CA LYS A 8 0.11 9.41 -16.06
C LYS A 8 -0.82 9.54 -14.87
N ILE A 9 -1.76 10.49 -14.96
CA ILE A 9 -2.88 10.60 -14.03
C ILE A 9 -4.04 9.81 -14.61
N ILE A 10 -4.49 8.79 -13.89
CA ILE A 10 -5.66 8.01 -14.25
C ILE A 10 -6.67 7.99 -13.11
N SER A 11 -7.94 7.98 -13.49
CA SER A 11 -9.09 7.70 -12.63
C SER A 11 -9.71 6.37 -13.05
N ASN A 12 -10.54 5.78 -12.19
CA ASN A 12 -11.44 4.67 -12.54
C ASN A 12 -10.75 3.38 -13.01
N VAL A 13 -9.73 2.91 -12.28
CA VAL A 13 -9.29 1.51 -12.45
C VAL A 13 -10.36 0.60 -11.86
N CYS A 14 -10.80 -0.39 -12.64
CA CYS A 14 -11.86 -1.31 -12.26
C CYS A 14 -11.39 -2.76 -12.36
N VAL A 15 -12.08 -3.66 -11.65
CA VAL A 15 -12.01 -5.09 -11.92
C VAL A 15 -12.59 -5.36 -13.31
N ALA A 16 -11.89 -6.12 -14.13
CA ALA A 16 -12.38 -6.53 -15.44
C ALA A 16 -13.74 -7.21 -15.33
N GLY A 17 -14.69 -6.88 -16.22
CA GLY A 17 -16.05 -7.45 -16.26
C GLY A 17 -16.12 -8.91 -16.72
N LYS A 18 -15.09 -9.71 -16.46
CA LYS A 18 -15.00 -11.13 -16.82
C LYS A 18 -15.53 -11.99 -15.68
N SER A 19 -16.10 -13.15 -16.00
CA SER A 19 -16.45 -14.15 -14.99
C SER A 19 -15.20 -14.85 -14.44
N ASP A 20 -15.29 -15.37 -13.21
CA ASP A 20 -14.23 -16.15 -12.55
C ASP A 20 -13.65 -17.25 -13.45
N ARG A 21 -14.53 -17.99 -14.13
CA ARG A 21 -14.13 -19.07 -15.05
C ARG A 21 -13.34 -18.52 -16.23
N ARG A 22 -13.72 -17.35 -16.76
CA ARG A 22 -13.02 -16.72 -17.87
C ARG A 22 -11.65 -16.21 -17.44
N VAL A 23 -11.55 -15.55 -16.28
CA VAL A 23 -10.26 -15.09 -15.73
C VAL A 23 -9.31 -16.27 -15.52
N GLY A 24 -9.78 -17.37 -14.90
CA GLY A 24 -8.98 -18.57 -14.72
C GLY A 24 -8.57 -19.25 -16.04
N LYS A 25 -9.42 -19.22 -17.08
CA LYS A 25 -9.07 -19.73 -18.42
C LYS A 25 -8.03 -18.85 -19.10
N ASP A 26 -8.20 -17.53 -19.05
CA ASP A 26 -7.25 -16.57 -19.63
C ASP A 26 -5.87 -16.70 -18.97
N PHE A 27 -5.83 -16.89 -17.65
CA PHE A 27 -4.59 -17.11 -16.92
C PHE A 27 -3.89 -18.43 -17.32
N ARG A 28 -4.62 -19.54 -17.38
CA ARG A 28 -4.04 -20.83 -17.84
C ARG A 28 -3.54 -20.77 -19.29
N ARG A 29 -4.21 -20.00 -20.15
CA ARG A 29 -3.75 -19.77 -21.52
C ARG A 29 -2.40 -19.06 -21.55
N LEU A 30 -2.16 -18.06 -20.70
CA LEU A 30 -0.84 -17.41 -20.61
C LEU A 30 0.26 -18.44 -20.28
N LEU A 31 -0.02 -19.36 -19.36
CA LEU A 31 0.92 -20.42 -18.99
C LEU A 31 1.14 -21.41 -20.14
N ALA A 32 0.08 -21.80 -20.83
CA ALA A 32 0.16 -22.67 -22.03
C ALA A 32 0.91 -21.98 -23.18
N ASP A 33 0.80 -20.66 -23.30
CA ASP A 33 1.55 -19.85 -24.24
C ASP A 33 3.03 -19.71 -23.81
N GLY A 34 3.47 -20.28 -22.69
CA GLY A 34 4.88 -20.30 -22.27
C GLY A 34 5.31 -19.14 -21.38
N HIS A 35 4.37 -18.41 -20.76
CA HIS A 35 4.73 -17.53 -19.65
C HIS A 35 5.12 -18.37 -18.42
N THR A 36 6.24 -18.03 -17.79
CA THR A 36 6.70 -18.73 -16.57
C THR A 36 6.08 -18.13 -15.33
N LEU A 37 5.51 -18.98 -14.46
CA LEU A 37 5.05 -18.60 -13.13
C LEU A 37 6.19 -18.73 -12.10
N ARG A 38 6.48 -17.64 -11.38
CA ARG A 38 7.49 -17.57 -10.31
C ARG A 38 6.85 -17.24 -8.98
N VAL A 39 7.14 -18.04 -7.97
CA VAL A 39 6.68 -17.86 -6.58
C VAL A 39 7.91 -17.92 -5.67
N HIS A 40 7.89 -17.20 -4.54
CA HIS A 40 9.09 -17.08 -3.69
C HIS A 40 9.04 -17.94 -2.42
N GLY A 41 7.85 -18.27 -1.93
CA GLY A 41 7.64 -19.17 -0.81
C GLY A 41 7.82 -20.65 -1.16
N GLN A 42 7.26 -21.52 -0.34
CA GLN A 42 7.32 -22.98 -0.50
C GLN A 42 6.67 -23.44 -1.81
N GLY A 43 5.68 -22.70 -2.31
CA GLY A 43 5.02 -22.95 -3.60
C GLY A 43 5.95 -22.83 -4.81
N LYS A 44 7.19 -22.35 -4.65
CA LYS A 44 8.19 -22.33 -5.72
C LYS A 44 8.57 -23.73 -6.24
N ARG A 45 8.38 -24.78 -5.42
CA ARG A 45 8.68 -26.18 -5.76
C ARG A 45 7.66 -26.77 -6.73
N ASP A 46 6.41 -26.33 -6.63
CA ASP A 46 5.35 -26.68 -7.57
C ASP A 46 4.42 -25.47 -7.77
N PRO A 47 4.83 -24.50 -8.62
CA PRO A 47 4.02 -23.30 -8.85
C PRO A 47 2.68 -23.61 -9.54
N MET A 48 2.62 -24.69 -10.31
CA MET A 48 1.41 -25.09 -11.04
C MET A 48 0.39 -25.75 -10.11
N GLY A 49 0.85 -26.52 -9.13
CA GLY A 49 0.03 -27.11 -8.06
C GLY A 49 -0.80 -26.08 -7.31
N LEU A 50 -0.30 -24.86 -7.13
CA LEU A 50 -1.07 -23.76 -6.52
C LEU A 50 -2.42 -23.51 -7.19
N LEU A 51 -2.51 -23.68 -8.52
CA LEU A 51 -3.76 -23.47 -9.25
C LEU A 51 -4.79 -24.55 -8.89
N SER A 52 -4.34 -25.77 -8.66
CA SER A 52 -5.14 -26.92 -8.21
C SER A 52 -5.50 -26.82 -6.73
N ASP A 53 -4.63 -26.21 -5.91
CA ASP A 53 -4.84 -25.97 -4.47
C ASP A 53 -5.86 -24.86 -4.16
N GLY A 54 -6.55 -24.34 -5.19
CA GLY A 54 -7.58 -23.32 -5.03
C GLY A 54 -7.07 -21.88 -5.12
N TYR A 55 -5.83 -21.67 -5.57
CA TYR A 55 -5.29 -20.35 -5.95
C TYR A 55 -5.44 -20.08 -7.46
N THR A 56 -6.50 -20.59 -8.08
CA THR A 56 -6.87 -20.16 -9.45
C THR A 56 -7.43 -18.73 -9.40
N PRO A 57 -6.93 -17.79 -10.25
CA PRO A 57 -7.44 -16.42 -10.30
C PRO A 57 -8.92 -16.29 -10.62
N LYS A 58 -9.53 -15.26 -10.05
CA LYS A 58 -10.97 -14.93 -10.10
C LYS A 58 -11.23 -13.53 -10.62
N HIS A 59 -10.33 -12.60 -10.31
CA HIS A 59 -10.43 -11.21 -10.75
C HIS A 59 -9.20 -10.81 -11.53
N GLU A 60 -9.37 -9.87 -12.46
CA GLU A 60 -8.30 -9.27 -13.24
C GLU A 60 -8.38 -7.75 -13.12
N ILE A 61 -7.24 -7.09 -12.87
CA ILE A 61 -7.08 -5.64 -12.91
C ILE A 61 -5.91 -5.35 -13.86
N GLU A 62 -6.01 -4.30 -14.65
CA GLU A 62 -4.90 -3.81 -15.48
C GLU A 62 -4.53 -2.38 -15.09
N LEU A 63 -3.24 -2.14 -14.95
CA LEU A 63 -2.70 -0.83 -14.61
C LEU A 63 -1.33 -0.63 -15.26
N PHE A 64 -1.20 0.42 -16.08
CA PHE A 64 0.03 0.77 -16.82
C PHE A 64 0.61 -0.40 -17.65
N GLY A 65 -0.26 -1.25 -18.19
CA GLY A 65 0.12 -2.46 -18.93
C GLY A 65 0.60 -3.63 -18.05
N THR A 66 0.62 -3.46 -16.72
CA THR A 66 0.79 -4.57 -15.77
C THR A 66 -0.58 -5.21 -15.51
N ARG A 67 -0.65 -6.53 -15.58
CA ARG A 67 -1.87 -7.30 -15.32
C ARG A 67 -1.78 -7.96 -13.95
N PHE A 68 -2.85 -7.82 -13.17
CA PHE A 68 -2.97 -8.34 -11.82
C PHE A 68 -4.10 -9.36 -11.81
N PHE A 69 -3.77 -10.60 -11.50
CA PHE A 69 -4.74 -11.67 -11.37
C PHE A 69 -4.91 -12.00 -9.89
N LEU A 70 -6.09 -11.73 -9.34
CA LEU A 70 -6.38 -11.92 -7.93
C LEU A 70 -7.15 -13.23 -7.74
N CYS A 71 -6.76 -14.02 -6.74
CA CYS A 71 -7.57 -15.12 -6.24
C CYS A 71 -8.69 -14.60 -5.32
N ASN A 72 -9.50 -15.51 -4.78
CA ASN A 72 -10.43 -15.16 -3.70
C ASN A 72 -9.67 -14.73 -2.44
N LEU A 73 -10.29 -13.81 -1.69
CA LEU A 73 -9.79 -13.35 -0.40
C LEU A 73 -9.66 -14.50 0.61
N ARG A 74 -8.56 -14.49 1.39
CA ARG A 74 -8.24 -15.45 2.43
C ARG A 74 -8.03 -14.76 3.78
N ASP A 75 -8.26 -15.52 4.83
CA ASP A 75 -7.93 -15.13 6.20
C ASP A 75 -6.68 -15.90 6.62
N ALA A 76 -5.60 -15.19 6.90
CA ALA A 76 -4.34 -15.77 7.33
C ALA A 76 -3.72 -14.89 8.41
N HIS A 77 -3.49 -15.44 9.60
CA HIS A 77 -2.77 -14.81 10.69
C HIS A 77 -3.35 -13.44 11.04
N HIS A 78 -4.68 -13.38 11.19
CA HIS A 78 -5.45 -12.15 11.45
C HIS A 78 -5.47 -11.11 10.31
N LEU A 79 -4.87 -11.43 9.16
CA LEU A 79 -4.86 -10.58 7.96
C LEU A 79 -5.87 -11.05 6.92
N LYS A 80 -6.50 -10.09 6.27
CA LYS A 80 -7.22 -10.30 5.00
C LYS A 80 -6.21 -10.21 3.87
N VAL A 81 -6.08 -11.29 3.09
CA VAL A 81 -5.07 -11.37 2.03
C VAL A 81 -5.62 -11.88 0.70
N PHE A 82 -5.11 -11.33 -0.39
CA PHE A 82 -5.24 -11.86 -1.74
C PHE A 82 -3.95 -12.56 -2.15
N PRO A 83 -3.97 -13.88 -2.37
CA PRO A 83 -3.01 -14.50 -3.26
C PRO A 83 -3.21 -13.89 -4.67
N ALA A 84 -2.14 -13.33 -5.22
CA ALA A 84 -2.18 -12.60 -6.47
C ALA A 84 -1.06 -13.05 -7.42
N PHE A 85 -1.26 -12.85 -8.71
CA PHE A 85 -0.25 -13.04 -9.73
C PHE A 85 -0.07 -11.75 -10.52
N VAL A 86 1.13 -11.19 -10.47
CA VAL A 86 1.50 -9.93 -11.12
C VAL A 86 2.28 -10.26 -12.37
N MET A 87 1.77 -9.84 -13.52
CA MET A 87 2.47 -9.94 -14.80
C MET A 87 2.86 -8.54 -15.26
N PRO A 88 4.14 -8.13 -15.11
CA PRO A 88 4.62 -6.84 -15.58
C PRO A 88 4.39 -6.67 -17.08
N LYS A 89 4.37 -5.40 -17.52
CA LYS A 89 4.36 -5.06 -18.94
C LYS A 89 5.56 -5.69 -19.65
N GLY A 90 5.32 -6.34 -20.79
CA GLY A 90 6.40 -6.87 -21.63
C GLY A 90 7.29 -5.75 -22.19
N VAL A 91 8.59 -6.02 -22.29
CA VAL A 91 9.55 -5.12 -22.92
C VAL A 91 9.83 -5.62 -24.33
N PRO A 92 9.68 -4.79 -25.38
CA PRO A 92 9.99 -5.20 -26.76
C PRO A 92 11.41 -5.76 -26.87
N GLY A 93 11.58 -6.84 -27.64
CA GLY A 93 12.87 -7.51 -27.81
C GLY A 93 13.30 -8.43 -26.64
N HIS A 94 12.55 -8.45 -25.54
CA HIS A 94 12.74 -9.43 -24.47
C HIS A 94 11.75 -10.60 -24.61
N GLY A 95 12.09 -11.73 -23.98
CA GLY A 95 11.20 -12.89 -23.89
C GLY A 95 9.87 -12.57 -23.17
N LYS A 96 8.97 -13.56 -23.12
CA LYS A 96 7.65 -13.38 -22.50
C LYS A 96 7.79 -12.93 -21.04
N PRO A 97 7.01 -11.92 -20.59
CA PRO A 97 7.10 -11.44 -19.22
C PRO A 97 6.71 -12.56 -18.24
N GLN A 98 7.46 -12.64 -17.14
CA GLN A 98 7.21 -13.60 -16.09
C GLN A 98 5.99 -13.19 -15.27
N ILE A 99 5.27 -14.20 -14.76
CA ILE A 99 4.15 -14.01 -13.85
C ILE A 99 4.67 -14.25 -12.44
N HIS A 100 4.42 -13.33 -11.52
CA HIS A 100 4.96 -13.37 -10.17
C HIS A 100 3.86 -13.58 -9.13
N GLY A 101 3.92 -14.67 -8.37
CA GLY A 101 3.08 -14.90 -7.20
C GLY A 101 3.41 -13.91 -6.09
N ARG A 102 2.40 -13.20 -5.60
CA ARG A 102 2.47 -12.18 -4.55
C ARG A 102 1.31 -12.35 -3.57
N VAL A 103 1.43 -11.71 -2.41
CA VAL A 103 0.34 -11.57 -1.45
C VAL A 103 0.04 -10.09 -1.31
N PHE A 104 -1.21 -9.72 -1.62
CA PHE A 104 -1.71 -8.39 -1.29
C PHE A 104 -2.50 -8.45 0.00
N TYR A 105 -2.22 -7.55 0.92
CA TYR A 105 -2.84 -7.53 2.24
C TYR A 105 -3.35 -6.13 2.55
N LYS A 106 -4.27 -6.03 3.50
CA LYS A 106 -4.82 -4.75 3.97
C LYS A 106 -4.64 -4.66 5.47
N ASP A 107 -4.10 -3.55 5.94
CA ASP A 107 -3.83 -3.26 7.35
C ASP A 107 -4.80 -2.20 7.90
N SER A 108 -4.54 -1.71 9.11
CA SER A 108 -5.30 -0.66 9.78
C SER A 108 -5.32 0.67 9.01
N SER A 109 -4.33 0.94 8.15
CA SER A 109 -4.32 2.12 7.27
C SER A 109 -5.41 2.08 6.18
N LEU A 110 -6.06 0.92 6.01
CA LEU A 110 -7.05 0.62 4.98
C LEU A 110 -6.50 0.69 3.56
N VAL A 111 -5.19 0.57 3.37
CA VAL A 111 -4.54 0.54 2.06
C VAL A 111 -4.14 -0.89 1.75
N TRP A 112 -4.40 -1.31 0.50
CA TRP A 112 -3.87 -2.57 0.01
C TRP A 112 -2.38 -2.42 -0.29
N ARG A 113 -1.61 -3.34 0.27
CA ARG A 113 -0.15 -3.40 0.22
C ARG A 113 0.30 -4.71 -0.43
N SER A 114 1.55 -4.76 -0.88
CA SER A 114 2.18 -5.97 -1.43
C SER A 114 3.38 -6.36 -0.57
N ALA A 115 3.32 -7.55 0.04
CA ALA A 115 4.35 -7.99 0.96
C ALA A 115 5.63 -8.40 0.22
N SER A 116 6.78 -7.88 0.68
CA SER A 116 8.10 -8.36 0.23
C SER A 116 8.42 -9.75 0.80
N HIS A 117 8.06 -9.96 2.07
CA HIS A 117 8.23 -11.20 2.82
C HIS A 117 7.35 -11.18 4.10
N TYR A 118 7.39 -12.30 4.82
CA TYR A 118 6.71 -12.51 6.09
C TYR A 118 7.71 -13.10 7.08
N ILE A 119 7.56 -12.77 8.36
CA ILE A 119 8.30 -13.35 9.48
C ILE A 119 7.27 -14.05 10.35
N ASN A 120 7.52 -15.32 10.63
CA ASN A 120 6.71 -16.11 11.55
C ASN A 120 7.61 -16.99 12.38
N THR A 121 7.92 -16.49 13.55
CA THR A 121 8.74 -17.12 14.58
C THR A 121 7.99 -17.01 15.91
N PRO A 122 8.36 -17.78 16.93
CA PRO A 122 7.78 -17.62 18.27
C PRO A 122 7.92 -16.18 18.82
N ASP A 123 8.97 -15.46 18.41
CA ASP A 123 9.34 -14.15 18.95
C ASP A 123 8.87 -12.97 18.08
N GLU A 124 8.57 -13.20 16.79
CA GLU A 124 8.13 -12.16 15.86
C GLU A 124 7.16 -12.71 14.82
N GLN A 125 6.04 -12.00 14.65
CA GLN A 125 5.04 -12.26 13.63
C GLN A 125 4.74 -10.98 12.86
N TRP A 126 5.25 -10.86 11.64
CA TRP A 126 5.30 -9.56 10.97
C TRP A 126 5.28 -9.68 9.43
N ILE A 127 4.58 -8.78 8.72
CA ILE A 127 4.46 -8.81 7.24
C ILE A 127 4.77 -7.46 6.58
N GLY A 128 5.49 -7.50 5.45
CA GLY A 128 5.57 -6.36 4.52
C GLY A 128 6.70 -5.33 4.73
N LYS A 129 7.97 -5.74 4.91
CA LYS A 129 9.08 -4.79 5.17
C LYS A 129 9.29 -4.07 3.87
N GLY A 130 9.19 -2.75 3.93
CA GLY A 130 9.37 -1.87 2.80
C GLY A 130 10.85 -1.65 2.50
N ALA A 131 11.12 -0.65 1.67
CA ALA A 131 12.45 -0.15 1.43
C ALA A 131 13.07 0.38 2.72
N ILE A 132 14.40 0.38 2.78
CA ILE A 132 15.11 0.93 3.93
C ILE A 132 15.41 2.42 3.71
N ARG A 133 15.33 3.21 4.78
CA ARG A 133 15.90 4.57 4.80
C ARG A 133 16.71 4.77 6.07
N TRP A 134 17.82 5.48 5.93
CA TRP A 134 18.57 5.98 7.08
C TRP A 134 17.79 7.14 7.69
N GLN A 135 17.40 7.02 8.96
CA GLN A 135 16.67 8.06 9.66
C GLN A 135 17.23 8.26 11.07
N ASN A 136 16.97 9.43 11.63
CA ASN A 136 17.16 9.73 13.04
C ASN A 136 15.77 9.80 13.69
N LYS A 137 15.34 8.73 14.37
CA LYS A 137 14.02 8.61 14.99
C LYS A 137 14.19 8.53 16.50
N LYS A 138 13.55 9.44 17.24
CA LYS A 138 13.61 9.52 18.72
C LYS A 138 15.04 9.49 19.30
N GLY A 139 15.99 10.13 18.61
CA GLY A 139 17.40 10.18 19.04
C GLY A 139 18.24 8.95 18.65
N ALA A 140 17.63 7.89 18.13
CA ALA A 140 18.32 6.74 17.56
C ALA A 140 18.55 6.93 16.06
N ARG A 141 19.79 6.70 15.61
CA ARG A 141 20.16 6.73 14.18
C ARG A 141 20.27 5.31 13.67
N GLY A 142 19.57 4.99 12.60
CA GLY A 142 19.59 3.64 12.04
C GLY A 142 18.86 3.51 10.72
N TRP A 143 18.89 2.28 10.20
CA TRP A 143 18.09 1.88 9.04
C TRP A 143 16.70 1.47 9.51
N TYR A 144 15.68 2.09 8.92
CA TYR A 144 14.28 1.80 9.21
C TYR A 144 13.58 1.29 7.95
N SER A 145 12.68 0.31 8.13
CA SER A 145 11.75 -0.13 7.09
C SER A 145 10.69 0.95 6.85
N VAL A 146 10.53 1.35 5.59
CA VAL A 146 9.61 2.39 5.12
C VAL A 146 8.38 1.69 4.56
N GLU A 147 7.44 1.37 5.44
CA GLU A 147 6.32 0.50 5.12
C GLU A 147 5.47 1.01 3.95
N GLU A 148 5.35 2.34 3.78
CA GLU A 148 4.54 2.92 2.73
C GLU A 148 5.04 2.57 1.32
N THR A 149 6.30 2.14 1.18
CA THR A 149 6.81 1.64 -0.10
C THR A 149 6.16 0.31 -0.50
N THR A 150 5.47 -0.37 0.41
CA THR A 150 4.64 -1.55 0.11
C THR A 150 3.22 -1.21 -0.34
N ASN A 151 2.81 0.07 -0.33
CA ASN A 151 1.49 0.48 -0.79
C ASN A 151 1.33 0.20 -2.29
N LEU A 152 0.30 -0.56 -2.66
CA LEU A 152 -0.09 -0.69 -4.07
C LEU A 152 -0.55 0.67 -4.61
N PRO A 153 -0.43 0.91 -5.93
CA PRO A 153 -0.81 2.17 -6.54
C PRO A 153 -2.20 2.64 -6.11
N PHE A 154 -2.32 3.92 -5.74
CA PHE A 154 -3.61 4.50 -5.32
C PHE A 154 -4.70 4.32 -6.37
N GLU A 155 -4.31 4.31 -7.65
CA GLU A 155 -5.17 4.01 -8.78
C GLU A 155 -6.01 2.74 -8.62
N MET A 156 -5.44 1.66 -8.09
CA MET A 156 -6.10 0.34 -8.06
C MET A 156 -6.77 0.02 -6.72
N GLN A 157 -6.66 0.89 -5.72
CA GLN A 157 -7.20 0.65 -4.37
C GLN A 157 -8.70 0.40 -4.38
N ALA A 158 -9.45 1.15 -5.21
CA ALA A 158 -10.89 0.99 -5.38
C ALA A 158 -11.26 -0.36 -6.01
N ALA A 159 -10.52 -0.78 -7.04
CA ALA A 159 -10.70 -2.08 -7.69
C ALA A 159 -10.40 -3.25 -6.75
N LEU A 160 -9.40 -3.11 -5.87
CA LEU A 160 -9.09 -4.11 -4.85
C LEU A 160 -10.18 -4.20 -3.77
N ASP A 161 -10.73 -3.07 -3.32
CA ASP A 161 -11.89 -3.06 -2.43
C ASP A 161 -13.12 -3.70 -3.08
N ASP A 162 -13.33 -3.46 -4.37
CA ASP A 162 -14.40 -4.10 -5.16
C ASP A 162 -14.20 -5.61 -5.30
N ALA A 163 -12.99 -6.07 -5.67
CA ALA A 163 -12.65 -7.49 -5.70
C ALA A 163 -12.85 -8.16 -4.33
N SER A 164 -12.55 -7.45 -3.24
CA SER A 164 -12.74 -7.95 -1.87
C SER A 164 -14.20 -8.13 -1.51
N ARG A 165 -15.09 -7.25 -2.01
CA ARG A 165 -16.54 -7.38 -1.81
C ARG A 165 -17.16 -8.48 -2.68
N ARG A 166 -16.65 -8.66 -3.89
CA ARG A 166 -17.11 -9.70 -4.84
C ARG A 166 -16.63 -11.10 -4.45
N SER A 167 -15.54 -11.18 -3.69
CA SER A 167 -15.05 -12.46 -3.17
C SER A 167 -16.12 -13.12 -2.30
N PRO A 168 -16.30 -14.45 -2.38
CA PRO A 168 -17.11 -15.17 -1.41
C PRO A 168 -16.54 -14.95 0.00
N LYS A 169 -17.33 -15.30 1.03
CA LYS A 169 -16.89 -15.25 2.43
C LYS A 169 -15.48 -15.83 2.54
N SER A 170 -14.56 -15.01 3.07
CA SER A 170 -13.15 -15.36 3.17
C SER A 170 -12.99 -16.68 3.93
N ARG A 171 -12.17 -17.57 3.38
CA ARG A 171 -11.83 -18.84 4.01
C ARG A 171 -10.52 -18.69 4.74
N ARG A 172 -10.43 -19.26 5.94
CA ARG A 172 -9.19 -19.38 6.69
C ARG A 172 -8.21 -20.28 5.92
N ASP A 173 -7.00 -19.79 5.69
CA ASP A 173 -5.94 -20.50 4.98
C ASP A 173 -4.56 -19.93 5.34
N GLU A 174 -4.03 -20.36 6.49
CA GLU A 174 -2.74 -19.89 7.03
C GLU A 174 -1.55 -20.19 6.09
N ARG A 175 -1.68 -21.25 5.29
CA ARG A 175 -0.62 -21.72 4.39
C ARG A 175 -0.30 -20.71 3.29
N VAL A 176 -1.23 -19.83 2.94
CA VAL A 176 -1.08 -18.87 1.82
C VAL A 176 0.19 -18.03 1.96
N LEU A 177 0.52 -17.59 3.19
CA LEU A 177 1.71 -16.78 3.42
C LEU A 177 2.98 -17.59 3.14
N PHE A 178 3.06 -18.82 3.65
CA PHE A 178 4.20 -19.71 3.43
C PHE A 178 4.35 -20.17 1.99
N LEU A 179 3.25 -20.37 1.27
CA LEU A 179 3.28 -20.80 -0.12
C LEU A 179 3.79 -19.69 -1.04
N PHE A 180 3.36 -18.45 -0.83
CA PHE A 180 3.65 -17.33 -1.73
C PHE A 180 4.88 -16.50 -1.32
N LEU A 181 5.04 -16.23 -0.02
CA LEU A 181 6.06 -15.34 0.52
C LEU A 181 7.27 -16.11 1.06
N ARG A 182 8.43 -15.43 1.05
CA ARG A 182 9.62 -15.92 1.76
C ARG A 182 9.38 -15.76 3.26
N ASN A 183 9.59 -16.83 4.03
CA ASN A 183 9.70 -16.73 5.48
C ASN A 183 11.11 -16.23 5.83
N ALA A 184 11.20 -15.07 6.49
CA ALA A 184 12.47 -14.48 6.91
C ALA A 184 12.74 -14.76 8.40
N PRO A 185 14.02 -14.73 8.84
CA PRO A 185 14.35 -14.72 10.26
C PRO A 185 13.92 -13.39 10.91
N SER A 186 13.72 -13.39 12.23
CA SER A 186 13.22 -12.25 13.00
C SER A 186 14.10 -10.99 12.86
N ASP A 187 15.41 -11.16 12.88
CA ASP A 187 16.38 -10.07 12.75
C ASP A 187 16.44 -9.40 11.35
N ARG A 188 15.71 -9.93 10.36
CA ARG A 188 15.76 -9.37 9.00
C ARG A 188 15.01 -8.04 8.95
N VAL A 189 15.74 -6.94 8.77
CA VAL A 189 15.14 -5.61 8.50
C VAL A 189 15.05 -5.31 7.00
N TRP A 190 16.00 -5.83 6.20
CA TRP A 190 16.10 -5.52 4.78
C TRP A 190 15.09 -6.30 3.93
N PRO A 191 14.40 -5.64 2.98
CA PRO A 191 13.66 -6.35 1.94
C PRO A 191 14.63 -7.19 1.06
N TYR A 192 14.06 -8.05 0.22
CA TYR A 192 14.86 -8.84 -0.72
C TYR A 192 15.28 -7.99 -1.92
N TYR A 193 16.41 -8.35 -2.56
CA TYR A 193 16.98 -7.59 -3.67
C TYR A 193 16.00 -7.34 -4.82
N ASP A 194 15.11 -8.29 -5.13
CA ASP A 194 14.12 -8.14 -6.20
C ASP A 194 12.99 -7.14 -5.88
N PHE A 195 12.87 -6.72 -4.63
CA PHE A 195 12.00 -5.64 -4.18
C PHE A 195 12.71 -4.27 -4.34
N GLU A 196 13.99 -4.16 -3.98
CA GLU A 196 14.74 -2.89 -4.03
C GLU A 196 15.32 -2.55 -5.39
N ALA A 197 15.89 -3.54 -6.10
CA ALA A 197 16.63 -3.29 -7.33
C ALA A 197 15.85 -2.48 -8.38
N PRO A 198 14.53 -2.67 -8.58
CA PRO A 198 13.74 -1.79 -9.45
C PRO A 198 13.75 -0.32 -9.01
N ARG A 199 13.66 -0.04 -7.71
CA ARG A 199 13.70 1.33 -7.16
C ARG A 199 15.07 1.96 -7.35
N GLU A 200 16.13 1.22 -7.02
CA GLU A 200 17.50 1.69 -7.21
C GLU A 200 17.78 2.05 -8.67
N ARG A 201 17.38 1.18 -9.62
CA ARG A 201 17.51 1.46 -11.05
C ARG A 201 16.75 2.71 -11.46
N ALA A 202 15.50 2.84 -11.03
CA ALA A 202 14.66 3.98 -11.35
C ALA A 202 15.23 5.30 -10.80
N MET A 203 15.82 5.27 -9.59
CA MET A 203 16.40 6.43 -8.91
C MET A 203 17.80 6.84 -9.43
N ARG A 204 18.48 6.00 -10.20
CA ARG A 204 19.73 6.39 -10.90
C ARG A 204 19.49 7.47 -11.96
N ILE A 205 18.28 7.55 -12.52
CA ILE A 205 17.89 8.56 -13.50
C ILE A 205 17.47 9.83 -12.74
N ALA A 206 18.26 10.90 -12.85
CA ALA A 206 18.03 12.14 -12.09
C ALA A 206 16.63 12.74 -12.31
N ALA A 207 16.12 12.67 -13.55
CA ALA A 207 14.80 13.19 -13.91
C ALA A 207 13.63 12.47 -13.20
N ASN A 208 13.83 11.24 -12.71
CA ASN A 208 12.80 10.51 -11.98
C ASN A 208 12.66 10.94 -10.52
N ARG A 209 13.66 11.63 -9.97
CA ARG A 209 13.73 11.94 -8.54
C ARG A 209 12.73 13.03 -8.18
N ILE A 210 11.67 12.65 -7.47
CA ILE A 210 10.70 13.62 -6.92
C ILE A 210 11.41 14.55 -5.94
N ASN A 211 11.35 15.86 -6.20
CA ASN A 211 12.05 16.88 -5.40
C ASN A 211 13.54 16.56 -5.18
N ASN A 212 14.22 16.01 -6.19
CA ASN A 212 15.62 15.56 -6.09
C ASN A 212 15.86 14.59 -4.92
N ASN A 213 14.87 13.75 -4.60
CA ASN A 213 14.87 12.82 -3.47
C ASN A 213 14.94 13.49 -2.08
N LYS A 214 14.58 14.78 -2.00
CA LYS A 214 14.42 15.50 -0.73
C LYS A 214 12.96 15.42 -0.25
N PRO A 215 12.70 15.48 1.07
CA PRO A 215 11.35 15.50 1.61
C PRO A 215 10.47 16.59 0.97
N ILE A 216 9.26 16.24 0.55
CA ILE A 216 8.26 17.16 0.01
C ILE A 216 7.39 17.80 1.11
N ALA A 217 7.37 17.19 2.29
CA ALA A 217 6.71 17.67 3.48
C ALA A 217 7.53 17.30 4.72
N ARG A 218 7.53 18.18 5.72
CA ARG A 218 8.22 18.03 7.01
C ARG A 218 7.48 18.75 8.13
N PHE A 219 7.62 18.27 9.35
CA PHE A 219 7.25 19.04 10.55
C PHE A 219 8.45 19.91 10.97
N GLU A 220 8.24 21.23 11.14
CA GLU A 220 9.31 22.14 11.56
C GLU A 220 9.61 22.04 13.06
N LYS A 221 8.69 21.49 13.84
CA LYS A 221 8.82 21.26 15.28
C LYS A 221 8.45 19.82 15.60
N HIS A 222 9.26 19.18 16.44
CA HIS A 222 8.95 17.86 16.98
C HIS A 222 7.64 17.91 17.78
N ASP A 223 6.81 16.87 17.66
CA ASP A 223 5.52 16.73 18.35
C ASP A 223 4.53 17.91 18.17
N ASP A 224 4.66 18.71 17.09
CA ASP A 224 3.68 19.75 16.76
C ASP A 224 3.10 19.53 15.36
N PRO A 225 1.89 18.95 15.25
CA PRO A 225 1.27 18.68 13.95
C PRO A 225 0.93 19.95 13.17
N ARG A 226 0.88 21.12 13.84
CA ARG A 226 0.60 22.42 13.22
C ARG A 226 1.82 22.96 12.47
N SER A 227 3.00 22.42 12.75
CA SER A 227 4.27 22.81 12.13
C SER A 227 4.50 22.19 10.75
N LEU A 228 3.58 21.35 10.27
CA LEU A 228 3.67 20.72 8.94
C LEU A 228 3.80 21.78 7.83
N LYS A 229 4.85 21.67 7.03
CA LYS A 229 5.08 22.47 5.82
C LYS A 229 5.27 21.58 4.60
N PHE A 230 4.71 22.01 3.49
CA PHE A 230 4.99 21.43 2.16
C PHE A 230 6.00 22.30 1.42
N VAL A 231 6.85 21.66 0.62
CA VAL A 231 7.61 22.35 -0.41
C VAL A 231 6.62 22.95 -1.43
N PRO A 232 6.77 24.21 -1.84
CA PRO A 232 5.83 24.85 -2.75
C PRO A 232 5.54 24.04 -4.01
N GLY A 233 4.25 23.89 -4.32
CA GLY A 233 3.74 23.10 -5.44
C GLY A 233 3.49 21.64 -5.10
N PHE A 234 4.03 21.10 -4.01
CA PHE A 234 3.74 19.73 -3.59
C PHE A 234 2.51 19.61 -2.71
N GLU A 235 1.97 20.68 -2.14
CA GLU A 235 0.76 20.63 -1.35
C GLU A 235 -0.44 20.06 -2.14
N PRO A 236 -1.41 19.39 -1.47
CA PRO A 236 -2.59 18.85 -2.14
C PRO A 236 -3.44 19.94 -2.80
N ASP A 237 -3.93 19.67 -4.00
CA ASP A 237 -4.82 20.54 -4.74
C ASP A 237 -6.29 20.18 -4.50
N PHE A 238 -6.92 20.82 -3.53
CA PHE A 238 -8.31 20.55 -3.13
C PHE A 238 -9.38 21.09 -4.10
N ARG A 239 -9.02 21.58 -5.30
CA ARG A 239 -9.99 22.09 -6.28
C ARG A 239 -10.90 20.98 -6.83
N SER A 240 -10.34 19.81 -7.13
CA SER A 240 -11.08 18.64 -7.57
C SER A 240 -10.36 17.35 -7.20
N PRO A 241 -11.10 16.29 -6.80
CA PRO A 241 -10.49 14.98 -6.63
C PRO A 241 -10.12 14.39 -8.00
N ILE A 242 -9.08 13.56 -8.03
CA ILE A 242 -8.78 12.70 -9.19
C ILE A 242 -9.83 11.60 -9.28
N ASP A 243 -10.12 10.98 -8.13
CA ASP A 243 -10.99 9.82 -8.01
C ASP A 243 -11.48 9.71 -6.56
N GLU A 244 -12.60 9.02 -6.38
CA GLU A 244 -13.22 8.76 -5.10
C GLU A 244 -13.81 7.35 -5.08
N SER A 245 -13.55 6.62 -4.00
CA SER A 245 -14.11 5.29 -3.80
C SER A 245 -14.64 5.12 -2.38
N GLN A 246 -15.54 4.15 -2.24
CA GLN A 246 -16.16 3.78 -0.99
C GLN A 246 -15.75 2.37 -0.57
N SER A 247 -15.53 2.21 0.72
CA SER A 247 -15.33 0.92 1.39
C SER A 247 -16.01 0.97 2.75
N ARG A 248 -15.96 -0.14 3.50
CA ARG A 248 -16.53 -0.21 4.85
C ARG A 248 -15.48 -0.80 5.80
N SER A 249 -15.37 -0.25 6.99
CA SER A 249 -14.54 -0.77 8.06
C SER A 249 -15.25 -0.69 9.40
N THR A 250 -15.40 -1.85 10.04
CA THR A 250 -15.95 -1.95 11.39
C THR A 250 -15.07 -1.22 12.41
N MET A 251 -13.74 -1.34 12.27
CA MET A 251 -12.75 -0.63 13.10
C MET A 251 -12.97 0.89 13.12
N TYR A 252 -13.35 1.46 11.97
CA TYR A 252 -13.55 2.90 11.82
C TYR A 252 -15.04 3.31 11.87
N GLY A 253 -15.94 2.43 12.33
CA GLY A 253 -17.33 2.79 12.58
C GLY A 253 -18.24 2.81 11.33
N GLY A 254 -17.88 2.12 10.26
CA GLY A 254 -18.74 1.93 9.09
C GLY A 254 -18.14 2.44 7.79
N ASP A 255 -18.84 3.36 7.12
CA ASP A 255 -18.50 3.78 5.77
C ASP A 255 -17.21 4.59 5.70
N ILE A 256 -16.39 4.28 4.70
CA ILE A 256 -15.08 4.88 4.47
C ILE A 256 -15.03 5.43 3.05
N ARG A 257 -14.67 6.70 2.93
CA ARG A 257 -14.33 7.35 1.66
C ARG A 257 -12.83 7.40 1.50
N LYS A 258 -12.36 7.01 0.32
CA LYS A 258 -10.97 7.11 -0.11
C LYS A 258 -10.91 8.07 -1.28
N ILE A 259 -10.22 9.20 -1.10
CA ILE A 259 -10.26 10.32 -2.03
C ILE A 259 -8.85 10.62 -2.51
N ARG A 260 -8.63 10.47 -3.82
CA ARG A 260 -7.35 10.74 -4.46
C ARG A 260 -7.28 12.19 -4.89
N ILE A 261 -6.17 12.86 -4.55
CA ILE A 261 -5.96 14.28 -4.83
C ILE A 261 -4.56 14.46 -5.41
N ALA A 262 -4.42 15.26 -6.47
CA ALA A 262 -3.11 15.59 -7.02
C ALA A 262 -2.41 16.64 -6.17
N SER A 263 -1.07 16.68 -6.16
CA SER A 263 -0.36 17.90 -5.76
C SER A 263 -0.63 19.03 -6.75
N ARG A 264 -0.43 20.29 -6.34
CA ARG A 264 -0.61 21.46 -7.24
C ARG A 264 0.30 21.43 -8.47
N ASN A 265 1.53 20.92 -8.33
CA ASN A 265 2.46 20.72 -9.43
C ASN A 265 2.18 19.44 -10.25
N ARG A 266 1.18 18.65 -9.84
CA ARG A 266 0.71 17.42 -10.51
C ARG A 266 1.78 16.34 -10.70
N LYS A 267 2.83 16.33 -9.87
CA LYS A 267 3.88 15.29 -9.90
C LYS A 267 3.58 14.09 -8.99
N ILE A 268 2.78 14.30 -7.94
CA ILE A 268 2.43 13.30 -6.95
C ILE A 268 0.93 13.32 -6.66
N GLN A 269 0.46 12.30 -5.95
CA GLN A 269 -0.89 12.16 -5.46
C GLN A 269 -0.91 11.80 -3.98
N TYR A 270 -2.02 12.19 -3.37
CA TYR A 270 -2.41 11.96 -2.00
C TYR A 270 -3.65 11.08 -1.98
N LEU A 271 -3.74 10.21 -0.97
CA LEU A 271 -4.93 9.43 -0.68
C LEU A 271 -5.43 9.81 0.70
N PHE A 272 -6.49 10.61 0.74
CA PHE A 272 -7.20 10.90 1.99
C PHE A 272 -8.17 9.77 2.29
N VAL A 273 -8.14 9.29 3.52
CA VAL A 273 -9.13 8.34 4.02
C VAL A 273 -9.98 9.05 5.06
N GLN A 274 -11.29 8.99 4.86
CA GLN A 274 -12.28 9.65 5.70
C GLN A 274 -13.30 8.64 6.17
N GLY A 275 -13.41 8.47 7.49
CA GLY A 275 -14.50 7.78 8.14
C GLY A 275 -15.41 8.74 8.91
N PRO A 276 -16.35 8.19 9.70
CA PRO A 276 -17.24 8.92 10.62
C PRO A 276 -16.51 9.94 11.50
N ASN A 277 -15.46 9.49 12.20
CA ASN A 277 -14.78 10.27 13.23
C ASN A 277 -13.31 10.58 12.88
N HIS A 278 -12.76 9.90 11.88
CA HIS A 278 -11.34 9.96 11.54
C HIS A 278 -11.14 10.53 10.13
N VAL A 279 -10.11 11.36 9.97
CA VAL A 279 -9.56 11.72 8.68
C VAL A 279 -8.05 11.66 8.77
N TRP A 280 -7.42 10.88 7.90
CA TRP A 280 -5.98 10.77 7.80
C TRP A 280 -5.54 10.76 6.34
N LEU A 281 -4.24 10.87 6.14
CA LEU A 281 -3.60 10.87 4.84
C LEU A 281 -2.68 9.64 4.77
N ILE A 282 -2.63 8.99 3.61
CA ILE A 282 -1.63 7.97 3.31
C ILE A 282 -0.42 8.63 2.66
N SER A 283 0.78 8.17 3.00
CA SER A 283 2.04 8.66 2.43
C SER A 283 1.96 8.78 0.89
N PRO A 284 2.36 9.92 0.32
CA PRO A 284 2.11 10.24 -1.08
C PRO A 284 2.78 9.29 -2.06
N GLN A 285 2.22 9.17 -3.26
CA GLN A 285 2.79 8.38 -4.36
C GLN A 285 3.05 9.25 -5.59
N SER A 286 4.05 8.87 -6.38
CA SER A 286 4.33 9.49 -7.67
C SER A 286 3.30 9.05 -8.73
N PHE A 287 3.21 9.81 -9.84
CA PHE A 287 2.42 9.41 -11.01
C PHE A 287 3.20 8.57 -12.04
N THR A 288 4.41 8.10 -11.70
CA THR A 288 5.32 7.40 -12.64
C THR A 288 4.83 6.00 -12.99
N THR A 289 4.61 5.71 -14.25
CA THR A 289 3.88 4.52 -14.75
C THR A 289 4.57 3.18 -14.60
N GLU A 290 5.87 3.14 -14.29
CA GLU A 290 6.58 1.88 -14.07
C GLU A 290 6.21 1.23 -12.74
N LEU A 291 5.89 -0.06 -12.78
CA LEU A 291 5.61 -0.90 -11.62
C LEU A 291 6.60 -2.06 -11.55
N SER A 292 7.02 -2.41 -10.34
CA SER A 292 7.86 -3.58 -10.05
C SER A 292 7.09 -4.90 -10.21
N SER A 293 7.79 -6.04 -10.12
CA SER A 293 7.17 -7.37 -10.06
C SER A 293 6.29 -7.58 -8.81
N TYR A 294 6.32 -6.67 -7.84
CA TYR A 294 5.42 -6.65 -6.68
C TYR A 294 4.15 -5.84 -6.95
N GLY A 295 4.05 -5.17 -8.11
CA GLY A 295 2.95 -4.27 -8.44
C GLY A 295 3.12 -2.85 -7.89
N LEU A 296 4.28 -2.55 -7.30
CA LEU A 296 4.54 -1.31 -6.56
C LEU A 296 5.24 -0.29 -7.46
N ARG A 297 5.01 1.01 -7.21
CA ARG A 297 5.77 2.11 -7.84
C ARG A 297 7.27 1.89 -7.57
N THR A 298 8.09 2.21 -8.57
CA THR A 298 9.56 2.18 -8.45
C THR A 298 10.16 3.52 -8.03
N ILE A 299 9.36 4.60 -8.06
CA ILE A 299 9.74 5.93 -7.61
C ILE A 299 8.93 6.30 -6.37
N ASP A 300 9.63 6.40 -5.25
CA ASP A 300 9.05 6.82 -3.98
C ASP A 300 8.92 8.34 -3.89
N VAL A 301 8.02 8.79 -3.02
CA VAL A 301 7.94 10.18 -2.60
C VAL A 301 8.43 10.27 -1.17
N VAL A 302 9.45 11.07 -0.92
CA VAL A 302 9.97 11.27 0.43
C VAL A 302 9.09 12.32 1.12
N ALA A 303 8.53 11.95 2.26
CA ALA A 303 7.83 12.85 3.19
C ALA A 303 8.12 12.39 4.62
N ASP A 304 7.87 13.26 5.58
CA ASP A 304 7.87 12.90 7.00
C ASP A 304 6.87 11.77 7.27
N GLU A 305 7.26 10.78 8.08
CA GLU A 305 6.43 9.60 8.35
C GLU A 305 5.15 9.96 9.12
N ASP A 306 5.24 10.95 10.01
CA ASP A 306 4.12 11.42 10.83
C ASP A 306 3.00 12.08 10.01
N LEU A 307 3.26 12.35 8.71
CA LEU A 307 2.23 12.78 7.76
C LEU A 307 1.24 11.66 7.44
N GLY A 308 1.70 10.41 7.51
CA GLY A 308 1.01 9.21 7.05
C GLY A 308 0.32 8.38 8.13
N ILE A 309 0.25 8.88 9.38
CA ILE A 309 -0.27 8.11 10.52
C ILE A 309 -1.77 7.80 10.31
N PRO A 310 -2.18 6.51 10.34
CA PRO A 310 -3.58 6.14 10.17
C PRO A 310 -4.45 6.59 11.34
N GLY A 311 -5.78 6.44 11.22
CA GLY A 311 -6.67 6.88 12.30
C GLY A 311 -6.50 6.10 13.62
N TYR A 312 -6.11 4.82 13.54
CA TYR A 312 -5.66 4.02 14.68
C TYR A 312 -4.26 3.48 14.42
N GLU A 313 -3.34 3.70 15.35
CA GLU A 313 -1.97 3.22 15.23
C GLU A 313 -1.44 2.62 16.52
N PHE A 314 -0.40 1.77 16.40
CA PHE A 314 0.26 1.12 17.52
C PHE A 314 0.73 2.10 18.59
N PHE A 315 0.45 1.74 19.84
CA PHE A 315 0.76 2.52 21.03
C PHE A 315 1.03 1.58 22.20
N ASP A 316 2.08 1.83 22.96
CA ASP A 316 2.41 1.09 24.18
C ASP A 316 1.47 1.52 25.32
N ASN A 317 0.33 0.85 25.39
CA ASN A 317 -0.65 1.07 26.45
C ASN A 317 -0.22 0.47 27.80
N ARG A 318 0.84 -0.33 27.85
CA ARG A 318 1.29 -1.04 29.07
C ARG A 318 2.50 -0.36 29.71
N GLY A 319 3.24 0.45 28.96
CA GLY A 319 4.48 1.08 29.39
C GLY A 319 5.62 0.08 29.60
N ASP A 320 5.50 -1.10 29.00
CA ASP A 320 6.49 -2.19 29.10
C ASP A 320 7.55 -2.13 28.00
N GLY A 321 7.37 -1.27 26.99
CA GLY A 321 8.26 -1.12 25.86
C GLY A 321 8.17 -2.27 24.85
N GLU A 322 7.18 -3.15 24.95
CA GLU A 322 6.98 -4.26 24.00
C GLU A 322 6.56 -3.76 22.60
N VAL A 323 5.96 -2.57 22.53
CA VAL A 323 5.52 -1.92 21.29
C VAL A 323 6.15 -0.54 21.17
N ASP A 324 6.79 -0.23 20.04
CA ASP A 324 7.24 1.14 19.78
C ASP A 324 6.04 2.05 19.52
N ASP A 325 5.90 3.12 20.31
CA ASP A 325 4.90 4.17 20.06
C ASP A 325 5.07 4.76 18.66
N GLN A 326 4.04 4.56 17.83
CA GLN A 326 3.99 5.11 16.47
C GLN A 326 3.12 6.39 16.39
N ILE A 327 2.48 6.76 17.51
CA ILE A 327 1.79 8.04 17.65
C ILE A 327 2.73 9.03 18.37
N PRO A 328 2.90 10.26 17.85
CA PRO A 328 3.68 11.30 18.52
C PRO A 328 3.23 11.56 19.96
N ALA A 329 4.19 11.90 20.82
CA ALA A 329 3.99 11.96 22.27
C ALA A 329 2.87 12.95 22.64
N GLY A 330 1.95 12.52 23.50
CA GLY A 330 0.81 13.34 23.95
C GLY A 330 -0.35 13.44 22.97
N PHE A 331 -0.36 12.66 21.88
CA PHE A 331 -1.46 12.64 20.91
C PHE A 331 -2.22 11.31 20.83
N ALA A 332 -1.82 10.29 21.59
CA ALA A 332 -2.62 9.08 21.72
C ALA A 332 -3.97 9.40 22.39
N GLY A 333 -5.05 9.10 21.68
CA GLY A 333 -6.42 9.16 22.18
C GLY A 333 -6.85 7.85 22.84
N PRO A 334 -8.16 7.59 22.94
CA PRO A 334 -8.68 6.34 23.47
C PRO A 334 -8.16 5.11 22.72
N VAL A 335 -7.99 4.01 23.44
CA VAL A 335 -7.64 2.69 22.88
C VAL A 335 -8.69 2.27 21.85
N CYS A 336 -8.24 1.63 20.76
CA CYS A 336 -9.13 1.10 19.74
C CYS A 336 -10.02 0.00 20.33
N PRO A 337 -11.35 0.06 20.18
CA PRO A 337 -12.24 -0.94 20.76
C PRO A 337 -12.13 -2.33 20.10
N TYR A 338 -11.36 -2.47 19.02
CA TYR A 338 -11.17 -3.71 18.28
C TYR A 338 -9.75 -4.27 18.38
N ASP A 339 -8.79 -3.48 18.89
CA ASP A 339 -7.37 -3.84 18.92
C ASP A 339 -6.72 -3.11 20.11
N PRO A 340 -6.44 -3.80 21.23
CA PRO A 340 -5.94 -3.17 22.46
C PRO A 340 -4.52 -2.60 22.33
N ASP A 341 -3.79 -3.00 21.29
CA ASP A 341 -2.42 -2.54 21.03
C ASP A 341 -2.40 -1.27 20.15
N ARG A 342 -3.57 -0.70 19.84
CA ARG A 342 -3.73 0.52 19.04
C ARG A 342 -4.50 1.60 19.77
N ALA A 343 -4.14 2.85 19.54
CA ALA A 343 -4.84 4.03 20.05
C ALA A 343 -5.30 4.96 18.93
N ASP A 344 -6.31 5.78 19.23
CA ASP A 344 -6.83 6.81 18.32
C ASP A 344 -5.75 7.89 18.06
N ALA A 345 -5.28 8.00 16.83
CA ALA A 345 -4.33 9.03 16.39
C ALA A 345 -5.01 10.29 15.84
N SER A 346 -6.34 10.37 15.91
CA SER A 346 -7.11 11.54 15.50
C SER A 346 -6.70 12.85 16.17
N PRO A 347 -6.24 12.89 17.44
CA PRO A 347 -5.74 14.12 18.04
C PRO A 347 -4.54 14.72 17.30
N TRP A 348 -3.64 13.89 16.76
CA TRP A 348 -2.55 14.31 15.88
C TRP A 348 -3.10 14.74 14.52
N ASN A 349 -3.82 13.83 13.86
CA ASN A 349 -4.28 14.00 12.48
C ASN A 349 -5.15 15.25 12.30
N HIS A 350 -6.07 15.51 13.22
CA HIS A 350 -7.01 16.64 13.12
C HIS A 350 -6.35 18.01 13.31
N ARG A 351 -5.17 18.06 13.92
CA ARG A 351 -4.41 19.29 14.12
C ARG A 351 -3.49 19.62 12.94
N MET A 352 -3.25 18.67 12.04
CA MET A 352 -2.49 18.94 10.82
C MET A 352 -3.21 19.96 9.91
N PRO A 353 -2.53 21.03 9.44
CA PRO A 353 -3.12 22.04 8.58
C PRO A 353 -3.75 21.46 7.29
N VAL A 354 -3.14 20.41 6.74
CA VAL A 354 -3.61 19.73 5.52
C VAL A 354 -4.93 19.00 5.73
N VAL A 355 -5.12 18.33 6.87
CA VAL A 355 -6.39 17.65 7.22
C VAL A 355 -7.49 18.68 7.48
N GLN A 356 -7.16 19.78 8.15
CA GLN A 356 -8.10 20.89 8.35
C GLN A 356 -8.52 21.54 7.02
N ALA A 357 -7.56 21.77 6.12
CA ALA A 357 -7.84 22.31 4.79
C ALA A 357 -8.72 21.35 3.96
N PHE A 358 -8.42 20.04 4.00
CA PHE A 358 -9.24 19.01 3.38
C PHE A 358 -10.69 19.05 3.91
N ARG A 359 -10.89 19.11 5.23
CA ARG A 359 -12.21 19.19 5.86
C ARG A 359 -13.01 20.42 5.45
N ARG A 360 -12.35 21.58 5.30
CA ARG A 360 -12.99 22.83 4.85
C ARG A 360 -13.26 22.85 3.34
N SER A 361 -12.56 22.04 2.55
CA SER A 361 -12.72 21.99 1.09
C SER A 361 -14.09 21.45 0.67
N LYS A 362 -14.49 21.70 -0.58
CA LYS A 362 -15.70 21.09 -1.17
C LYS A 362 -15.58 19.56 -1.23
N VAL A 363 -14.37 19.05 -1.41
CA VAL A 363 -14.07 17.62 -1.52
C VAL A 363 -14.31 16.89 -0.20
N GLY A 364 -13.83 17.47 0.91
CA GLY A 364 -13.98 16.88 2.25
C GLY A 364 -15.39 17.04 2.83
N ARG A 365 -16.11 18.11 2.51
CA ARG A 365 -17.48 18.37 3.02
C ARG A 365 -18.56 17.44 2.48
N ARG A 366 -18.33 16.74 1.36
CA ARG A 366 -19.33 15.83 0.76
C ARG A 366 -19.81 14.72 1.71
N PHE A 367 -19.04 14.35 2.72
CA PHE A 367 -19.43 13.35 3.72
C PHE A 367 -20.41 13.87 4.79
N GLN A 368 -20.37 15.17 5.10
CA GLN A 368 -21.22 15.76 6.15
C GLN A 368 -22.68 15.94 5.72
N ARG A 369 -22.98 15.82 4.42
CA ARG A 369 -24.35 15.97 3.87
C ARG A 369 -25.11 14.64 3.72
N LEU A 370 -24.49 13.51 4.07
CA LEU A 370 -25.08 12.17 3.97
C LEU A 370 -25.57 11.63 5.33
N ARG A 371 -25.72 12.51 6.32
CA ARG A 371 -26.39 12.20 7.59
C ARG A 371 -27.72 12.93 7.66
#